data_AF-A0A959CDF6-F1
#
_entry.id   AF-A0A959CDF6-F1
#
_cell.length_a   1.000
_cell.length_b   1.000
_cell.length_c   1.000
_cell.angle_alpha   90.00
_cell.angle_beta   90.00
_cell.angle_gamma   90.00
#
_symmetry.space_group_name_H-M   'P 1'
#
loop_
_entity.id
_entity.type
_entity.pdbx_description
1 polymer ?
#
loop_
_entity_poly.entity_id
_entity_poly.type
_entity_poly.pdbx_seq_one_letter_code
_entity_poly.pdbx_strand_id
1 'polypeptide(L)'
;MYVDSEIGKLKKVIVHRPDEGIARITPKRAGELLFDDIVHLPNMQDEHDIFIAVLKAFLGKENVLEIRDLLAESTRDEESKYEVINKITDFE
;
A
#
# COMPACT_ATOMS: atom_id res chain seq x y z
N MET A 1 4.06 -17.42 -5.15
CA MET A 1 4.85 -16.26 -5.62
C MET A 1 6.31 -16.58 -5.37
N TYR A 2 7.24 -16.25 -6.27
CA TYR A 2 8.65 -16.62 -6.15
C TYR A 2 9.51 -15.37 -6.41
N VAL A 3 10.44 -15.10 -5.50
CA VAL A 3 11.40 -14.00 -5.58
C VAL A 3 12.74 -14.59 -5.17
N ASP A 4 13.69 -14.61 -6.09
CA ASP A 4 15.03 -15.19 -5.94
C ASP A 4 16.17 -14.19 -6.13
N SER A 5 15.83 -12.96 -6.51
CA SER A 5 16.78 -11.89 -6.79
C SER A 5 16.15 -10.52 -6.54
N GLU A 6 16.95 -9.58 -6.05
CA GLU A 6 16.59 -8.16 -5.91
C GLU A 6 16.86 -7.33 -7.17
N ILE A 7 17.67 -7.85 -8.10
CA ILE A 7 18.09 -7.16 -9.34
C ILE A 7 17.61 -7.85 -10.61
N GLY A 8 16.98 -9.03 -10.48
CA GLY A 8 16.39 -9.75 -11.60
C GLY A 8 15.22 -8.98 -12.23
N LYS A 9 14.79 -9.44 -13.40
CA LYS A 9 13.64 -8.82 -14.09
C LYS A 9 12.39 -8.88 -13.21
N LEU A 10 11.88 -7.72 -12.80
CA LEU A 10 10.64 -7.60 -12.04
C LEU A 10 9.48 -8.13 -12.89
N LYS A 11 8.65 -9.00 -12.29
CA LYS A 11 7.50 -9.64 -12.97
C LYS A 11 6.15 -9.17 -12.43
N LYS A 12 6.08 -8.86 -11.14
CA LYS A 12 4.86 -8.44 -10.44
C LYS A 12 5.26 -7.71 -9.17
N VAL A 13 4.48 -6.71 -8.79
CA VAL A 13 4.71 -5.88 -7.61
C VAL A 13 3.40 -5.58 -6.90
N ILE A 14 3.46 -5.50 -5.57
CA ILE A 14 2.37 -5.03 -4.72
C ILE A 14 2.73 -3.62 -4.26
N VAL A 15 1.79 -2.70 -4.38
CA VAL A 15 1.96 -1.27 -4.07
C VAL A 15 0.80 -0.80 -3.19
N HIS A 16 1.01 0.28 -2.46
CA HIS A 16 -0.01 0.90 -1.63
C HIS A 16 -0.01 2.40 -1.85
N ARG A 17 -1.08 2.90 -2.49
CA ARG A 17 -1.27 4.33 -2.68
C ARG A 17 -1.43 5.05 -1.33
N PRO A 18 -0.67 6.13 -1.07
CA PRO A 18 -0.83 6.95 0.12
C PRO A 18 -2.29 7.39 0.34
N ASP A 19 -2.76 7.25 1.58
CA ASP A 19 -4.14 7.56 1.96
C ASP A 19 -4.23 8.42 3.24
N GLU A 20 -5.45 8.61 3.75
CA GLU A 20 -5.73 9.43 4.93
C GLU A 20 -5.03 8.93 6.20
N GLY A 21 -4.60 7.67 6.26
CA GLY A 21 -3.79 7.18 7.37
C GLY A 21 -2.51 7.97 7.54
N ILE A 22 -1.89 8.37 6.41
CA ILE A 22 -0.69 9.22 6.38
C ILE A 22 -1.04 10.68 6.71
N ALA A 23 -2.21 11.18 6.31
CA ALA A 23 -2.62 12.56 6.63
C ALA A 23 -2.80 12.82 8.15
N ARG A 24 -2.94 11.76 8.96
CA ARG A 24 -3.06 11.87 10.43
C ARG A 24 -1.73 12.11 11.14
N ILE A 25 -0.63 12.11 10.39
CA ILE A 25 0.72 12.30 10.91
C ILE A 25 0.94 13.79 11.17
N THR A 26 0.94 14.15 12.44
CA THR A 26 1.30 15.51 12.87
C THR A 26 2.82 15.63 13.03
N PRO A 27 3.41 16.83 12.88
CA PRO A 27 4.86 17.02 13.02
C PRO A 27 5.40 16.50 14.36
N LYS A 28 4.60 16.59 15.43
CA LYS A 28 4.96 16.10 16.77
C LYS A 28 5.08 14.57 16.84
N ARG A 29 4.29 13.84 16.04
CA ARG A 29 4.25 12.37 16.01
C ARG A 29 5.01 11.77 14.83
N ALA A 30 5.54 12.59 13.91
CA ALA A 30 6.24 12.12 12.72
C ALA A 30 7.39 11.16 13.08
N GLY A 31 8.25 11.54 14.03
CA GLY A 31 9.34 10.67 14.49
C GLY A 31 8.87 9.38 15.17
N GLU A 32 7.76 9.39 15.91
CA GLU A 32 7.16 8.17 16.50
C GLU A 32 6.57 7.26 15.41
N LEU A 33 6.11 7.84 14.30
CA LEU A 33 5.52 7.14 13.17
C LEU A 33 6.54 6.82 12.07
N LEU A 34 7.84 7.05 12.34
CA LEU A 34 8.96 6.80 11.40
C LEU A 34 8.90 7.65 10.12
N PHE A 35 8.32 8.84 10.20
CA PHE A 35 8.35 9.85 9.15
C PHE A 35 9.37 10.94 9.50
N ASP A 36 10.25 11.22 8.54
CA ASP A 36 11.33 12.21 8.70
C ASP A 36 10.82 13.66 8.61
N ASP A 37 9.68 13.90 7.93
CA ASP A 37 9.16 15.25 7.69
C ASP A 37 7.61 15.29 7.61
N ILE A 38 7.06 16.49 7.52
CA ILE A 38 5.65 16.78 7.30
C ILE A 38 5.22 16.24 5.93
N VAL A 39 4.17 15.42 5.95
CA VAL A 39 3.61 14.80 4.75
C VAL A 39 2.60 15.73 4.06
N HIS A 40 2.70 15.83 2.73
CA HIS A 40 1.71 16.52 1.90
C HIS A 40 0.99 15.50 1.00
N LEU A 41 -0.11 14.95 1.52
CA LEU A 41 -0.81 13.82 0.90
C LEU A 41 -1.15 14.03 -0.59
N PRO A 42 -1.69 15.18 -1.06
CA PRO A 42 -1.98 15.36 -2.48
C PRO A 42 -0.74 15.20 -3.37
N ASN A 43 0.40 15.77 -2.97
CA ASN A 43 1.64 15.66 -3.76
C ASN A 43 2.18 14.23 -3.73
N MET A 44 2.12 13.55 -2.58
CA MET A 44 2.54 12.15 -2.48
C MET A 44 1.68 11.24 -3.37
N GLN A 45 0.39 11.54 -3.48
CA GLN A 45 -0.51 10.82 -4.38
C GLN A 45 -0.18 11.08 -5.84
N ASP A 46 0.10 12.32 -6.23
CA ASP A 46 0.50 12.66 -7.60
C ASP A 46 1.82 11.96 -7.99
N GLU A 47 2.82 11.98 -7.10
CA GLU A 47 4.10 11.29 -7.29
C GLU A 47 3.92 9.77 -7.38
N HIS A 48 3.09 9.19 -6.50
CA HIS A 48 2.75 7.78 -6.54
C HIS A 48 2.05 7.41 -7.85
N ASP A 49 1.10 8.22 -8.32
CA ASP A 49 0.37 7.96 -9.57
C ASP A 49 1.32 7.95 -10.78
N ILE A 50 2.32 8.83 -10.80
CA ILE A 50 3.40 8.81 -11.79
C ILE A 50 4.21 7.51 -11.68
N PHE A 51 4.63 7.12 -10.47
CA PHE A 51 5.38 5.88 -10.23
C PHE A 51 4.61 4.65 -10.72
N ILE A 52 3.31 4.57 -10.41
CA ILE A 52 2.44 3.48 -10.86
C ILE A 52 2.27 3.48 -12.38
N ALA A 53 2.16 4.65 -13.03
CA ALA A 53 2.10 4.72 -14.49
C ALA A 53 3.35 4.13 -15.13
N VAL A 54 4.53 4.43 -14.58
CA VAL A 54 5.81 3.85 -15.03
C VAL A 54 5.80 2.33 -14.84
N LEU A 55 5.47 1.83 -13.65
CA LEU A 55 5.43 0.39 -13.38
C LEU A 55 4.46 -0.34 -14.33
N LYS A 56 3.26 0.21 -14.55
CA LYS A 56 2.26 -0.38 -15.45
C LYS A 56 2.73 -0.40 -16.90
N ALA A 57 3.48 0.60 -17.34
CA ALA A 57 4.06 0.64 -18.68
C ALA A 57 5.11 -0.47 -18.90
N PHE A 58 5.91 -0.82 -17.89
CA PHE A 58 6.93 -1.86 -18.00
C PHE A 58 6.44 -3.27 -17.68
N LEU A 59 5.52 -3.42 -16.72
CA LEU A 59 5.08 -4.71 -16.20
C LEU A 59 3.74 -5.18 -16.78
N GLY A 60 2.92 -4.27 -17.32
CA GLY A 60 1.51 -4.53 -17.61
C GLY A 60 0.62 -4.20 -16.40
N LYS A 61 -0.62 -3.76 -16.68
CA LYS A 61 -1.54 -3.25 -15.66
C LYS A 61 -1.91 -4.32 -14.62
N GLU A 62 -2.05 -5.56 -15.06
CA GLU A 62 -2.41 -6.73 -14.25
C GLU A 62 -1.29 -7.21 -13.31
N ASN A 63 -0.07 -6.72 -13.51
CA ASN A 63 1.10 -7.10 -12.71
C ASN A 63 1.47 -6.03 -11.67
N VAL A 64 0.74 -4.92 -11.61
CA VAL A 64 0.84 -3.91 -10.56
C VAL A 64 -0.40 -4.01 -9.69
N LEU A 65 -0.25 -4.64 -8.51
CA LEU A 65 -1.34 -4.96 -7.62
C LEU A 65 -1.44 -3.92 -6.49
N GLU A 66 -2.61 -3.32 -6.30
CA GLU A 66 -2.86 -2.39 -5.19
C GLU A 66 -3.29 -3.16 -3.93
N ILE A 67 -2.66 -2.87 -2.78
CA ILE A 67 -3.01 -3.51 -1.50
C ILE A 67 -4.48 -3.33 -1.18
N ARG A 68 -5.05 -2.14 -1.42
CA ARG A 68 -6.46 -1.87 -1.15
C ARG A 68 -7.38 -2.81 -1.92
N ASP A 69 -7.06 -3.04 -3.19
CA ASP A 69 -7.85 -3.92 -4.04
C ASP A 69 -7.69 -5.36 -3.56
N LEU A 70 -6.46 -5.82 -3.31
CA LEU A 70 -6.21 -7.17 -2.77
C LEU A 70 -6.94 -7.41 -1.43
N LEU A 71 -6.95 -6.42 -0.54
CA LEU A 71 -7.65 -6.52 0.75
C LEU A 71 -9.17 -6.59 0.55
N ALA A 72 -9.72 -5.77 -0.35
CA ALA A 72 -11.13 -5.83 -0.70
C ALA A 72 -11.50 -7.18 -1.34
N GLU A 73 -10.59 -7.79 -2.11
CA GLU A 73 -10.79 -9.11 -2.69
C GLU A 73 -10.73 -10.23 -1.66
N SER A 74 -9.78 -10.16 -0.71
CA SER A 74 -9.63 -11.17 0.34
C SER A 74 -10.71 -11.11 1.42
N THR A 75 -11.46 -10.02 1.50
CA THR A 75 -12.52 -9.80 2.51
C THR A 75 -13.92 -9.76 1.89
N ARG A 76 -14.10 -10.35 0.71
CA ARG A 76 -15.40 -10.37 0.01
C ARG A 76 -16.46 -11.20 0.74
N ASP A 77 -16.07 -12.30 1.38
CA ASP A 77 -16.97 -13.11 2.19
C ASP A 77 -16.97 -12.63 3.65
N GLU A 78 -18.12 -12.81 4.30
CA GLU A 78 -18.34 -12.33 5.68
C GLU A 78 -17.42 -13.05 6.67
N GLU A 79 -17.11 -14.33 6.49
CA GLU A 79 -16.23 -15.08 7.39
C GLU A 79 -14.82 -14.50 7.44
N SER A 80 -14.18 -14.33 6.27
CA SER A 80 -12.85 -13.73 6.14
C SER A 80 -12.82 -12.29 6.66
N LYS A 81 -13.89 -11.53 6.42
CA LYS A 81 -14.03 -10.16 6.91
C LYS A 81 -14.09 -10.11 8.44
N TYR A 82 -14.90 -10.96 9.07
CA TYR A 82 -14.97 -11.04 10.54
C TYR A 82 -13.67 -11.53 11.14
N GLU A 83 -12.98 -12.48 10.51
CA GLU A 83 -11.66 -12.93 10.95
C GLU A 83 -10.66 -11.76 10.99
N VAL A 84 -10.59 -10.96 9.92
CA VAL A 84 -9.70 -9.80 9.85
C VAL A 84 -10.08 -8.74 10.89
N ILE A 85 -11.37 -8.44 11.06
CA ILE A 85 -11.84 -7.47 12.06
C ILE A 85 -11.45 -7.94 13.48
N ASN A 86 -11.70 -9.21 13.82
CA ASN A 86 -11.37 -9.75 15.14
C ASN A 86 -9.86 -9.67 15.40
N LYS A 87 -9.04 -10.01 14.41
CA LYS A 87 -7.58 -9.87 14.51
C LYS A 87 -7.13 -8.43 14.76
N ILE A 88 -7.82 -7.44 14.20
CA ILE A 88 -7.49 -6.02 14.44
C ILE A 88 -7.94 -5.61 15.84
N THR A 89 -9.14 -5.98 16.26
CA THR A 89 -9.68 -5.59 17.58
C THR A 89 -8.99 -6.28 18.75
N ASP A 90 -8.41 -7.47 18.54
CA ASP A 90 -7.65 -8.19 19.56
C ASP A 90 -6.22 -7.64 19.75
N PHE A 91 -5.75 -6.78 18.82
CA PHE A 91 -4.43 -6.16 18.85
C PHE A 91 -4.43 -4.72 19.40
N GLU A 92 -5.60 -4.10 19.62
CA GLU A 92 -5.76 -2.83 20.36
C GLU A 92 -6.01 -3.08 21.86
#